data_AF-A0A0R1VLN5-F1
#
_entry.id   AF-A0A0R1VLN5-F1
#
_cell.length_a   1.000
_cell.length_b   1.000
_cell.length_c   1.000
_cell.angle_alpha   90.00
_cell.angle_beta   90.00
_cell.angle_gamma   90.00
#
_symmetry.space_group_name_H-M   'P 1'
#
loop_
_entity.id
_entity.type
_entity.pdbx_description
1 polymer ?
#
loop_
_entity_poly.entity_id
_entity_poly.type
_entity_poly.pdbx_seq_one_letter_code
_entity_poly.pdbx_strand_id
1 'polypeptide(L)'
;MLKEFKQFIARGNVIDLAVGVIIGAAFTAIVRSLVTNLINPLIGLFVGKIDLSNLVLQVGDAKFKYGSFLNSVINFLIIAFVVFLIVKAVNKFTKKEEKEASAAPTEADYLKEIRDLLKEKEA
;
A
#
# COMPACT_ATOMS: atom_id res chain seq x y z
N MET A 1 28.12 9.58 -22.47
CA MET A 1 27.58 8.31 -21.91
C MET A 1 27.57 8.22 -20.38
N LEU A 2 28.64 7.84 -19.66
CA LEU A 2 28.59 7.66 -18.20
C LEU A 2 28.27 8.95 -17.41
N LYS A 3 28.81 10.09 -17.85
CA LYS A 3 28.51 11.41 -17.26
C LYS A 3 27.07 11.83 -17.52
N GLU A 4 26.58 11.68 -18.75
CA GLU A 4 25.18 11.94 -19.14
C GLU A 4 24.19 11.04 -18.40
N PHE A 5 24.53 9.76 -18.23
CA PHE A 5 23.75 8.82 -17.44
C PHE A 5 23.67 9.26 -15.98
N LYS A 6 24.80 9.59 -15.35
CA LYS A 6 24.82 10.13 -13.98
C LYS A 6 23.96 11.41 -13.86
N GLN A 7 24.00 12.29 -14.85
CA GLN A 7 23.17 13.50 -14.88
C GLN A 7 21.67 13.20 -15.06
N PHE A 8 21.33 12.15 -15.82
CA PHE A 8 19.97 11.69 -16.04
C PHE A 8 19.33 11.13 -14.77
N ILE A 9 20.04 10.26 -14.04
CA ILE A 9 19.58 9.71 -12.75
C ILE A 9 19.67 10.74 -11.63
N ALA A 10 20.59 11.71 -11.66
CA ALA A 10 20.64 12.77 -10.65
C ALA A 10 19.40 13.70 -10.67
N ARG A 11 18.51 13.57 -11.66
CA ARG A 11 17.18 14.21 -11.61
C ARG A 11 16.38 13.51 -10.50
N GLY A 12 16.25 14.15 -9.34
CA GLY A 12 15.64 13.57 -8.13
C GLY A 12 14.31 12.84 -8.38
N ASN A 13 13.46 13.39 -9.24
CA ASN A 13 12.16 12.80 -9.62
C ASN A 13 12.28 11.39 -10.26
N VAL A 14 13.41 11.04 -10.88
CA VAL A 14 13.65 9.71 -11.47
C VAL A 14 14.06 8.69 -10.41
N ILE A 15 14.86 9.10 -9.43
CA ILE A 15 15.29 8.21 -8.32
C ILE A 15 14.10 7.89 -7.43
N ASP A 16 13.31 8.89 -7.06
CA ASP A 16 12.14 8.70 -6.20
C ASP A 16 11.10 7.80 -6.87
N LEU A 17 10.89 7.98 -8.19
CA LEU A 17 10.03 7.11 -8.98
C LEU A 17 10.56 5.67 -9.05
N ALA A 18 11.87 5.49 -9.29
CA ALA A 18 12.48 4.17 -9.34
C ALA A 18 12.36 3.43 -8.01
N VAL A 19 12.65 4.12 -6.90
CA VAL A 19 12.51 3.58 -5.55
C VAL A 19 11.05 3.22 -5.27
N GLY A 20 10.11 4.10 -5.59
CA GLY A 20 8.67 3.86 -5.40
C GLY A 20 8.17 2.63 -6.17
N VAL A 21 8.59 2.45 -7.42
CA VAL A 21 8.20 1.28 -8.23
C VAL A 21 8.80 -0.02 -7.68
N ILE A 22 10.09 -0.01 -7.30
CA ILE A 22 10.77 -1.18 -6.75
C ILE A 22 10.14 -1.60 -5.42
N ILE A 23 9.92 -0.64 -4.52
CA ILE A 23 9.28 -0.88 -3.22
C ILE A 23 7.84 -1.35 -3.42
N GLY A 24 7.08 -0.73 -4.33
CA GLY A 24 5.72 -1.13 -4.65
C GLY A 24 5.62 -2.58 -5.15
N ALA A 25 6.54 -2.99 -6.03
CA ALA A 25 6.61 -4.36 -6.53
C ALA A 25 6.97 -5.36 -5.41
N ALA A 26 7.98 -5.04 -4.59
CA ALA A 26 8.39 -5.88 -3.47
C ALA A 26 7.26 -6.01 -2.42
N PHE A 27 6.60 -4.91 -2.09
CA PHE A 27 5.47 -4.90 -1.16
C PHE A 27 4.31 -5.75 -1.68
N THR A 28 3.97 -5.63 -2.95
CA THR A 28 2.93 -6.47 -3.59
C THR A 28 3.28 -7.96 -3.50
N ALA A 29 4.55 -8.32 -3.68
CA ALA A 29 5.00 -9.70 -3.54
C ALA A 29 4.86 -10.23 -2.11
N ILE A 30 5.18 -9.42 -1.09
CA ILE A 30 5.00 -9.76 0.33
C ILE A 30 3.53 -9.99 0.65
N VAL A 31 2.66 -9.06 0.24
CA VAL A 31 1.20 -9.17 0.42
C VAL A 31 0.67 -10.44 -0.24
N ARG A 32 1.06 -10.69 -1.50
CA ARG A 32 0.64 -11.89 -2.23
C ARG A 32 1.09 -13.16 -1.52
N SER A 33 2.31 -13.19 -0.99
CA SER A 33 2.83 -14.32 -0.21
C SER A 33 2.01 -14.54 1.06
N LEU A 34 1.71 -13.50 1.82
CA LEU A 34 0.87 -13.57 3.02
C LEU A 34 -0.51 -14.17 2.70
N VAL A 35 -1.13 -13.69 1.62
CA VAL A 35 -2.46 -14.16 1.23
C VAL A 35 -2.42 -15.62 0.75
N THR A 36 -1.49 -15.92 -0.15
CA THR A 36 -1.42 -17.25 -0.79
C THR A 36 -0.98 -18.33 0.20
N ASN A 37 -0.02 -18.02 1.08
CA ASN A 37 0.65 -19.01 1.92
C ASN A 37 0.08 -19.10 3.34
N LEU A 38 -0.54 -18.04 3.86
CA LEU A 38 -1.12 -18.04 5.22
C LEU A 38 -2.64 -17.97 5.17
N ILE A 39 -3.19 -16.94 4.50
CA ILE A 39 -4.63 -16.67 4.55
C ILE A 39 -5.44 -17.73 3.79
N ASN A 40 -5.03 -18.12 2.58
CA ASN A 40 -5.77 -19.10 1.78
C ASN A 40 -5.84 -20.48 2.47
N PRO A 41 -4.75 -21.04 3.04
CA PRO A 41 -4.83 -22.25 3.85
C PRO A 41 -5.71 -22.11 5.09
N LEU A 42 -5.64 -20.96 5.79
CA LEU A 42 -6.50 -20.68 6.94
C LEU A 42 -7.98 -20.69 6.56
N ILE A 43 -8.37 -19.96 5.52
CA ILE A 43 -9.75 -19.94 5.00
C ILE A 43 -10.16 -21.36 4.56
N GLY A 44 -9.27 -22.08 3.88
CA GLY A 44 -9.50 -23.45 3.44
C GLY A 44 -9.75 -24.44 4.57
N LEU A 45 -9.21 -24.18 5.77
CA LEU A 45 -9.43 -25.00 6.96
C LEU A 45 -10.82 -24.78 7.57
N PHE A 46 -11.35 -23.55 7.52
CA PHE A 46 -12.64 -23.20 8.12
C PHE A 46 -13.84 -23.33 7.16
N VAL A 47 -13.63 -23.03 5.88
CA VAL A 47 -14.71 -23.01 4.85
C VAL A 47 -14.62 -24.23 3.91
N GLY A 48 -13.58 -25.06 4.05
CA GLY A 48 -13.26 -26.15 3.13
C GLY A 48 -12.54 -25.66 1.88
N LYS A 49 -12.20 -26.59 0.96
CA LYS A 49 -11.61 -26.24 -0.33
C LYS A 49 -12.67 -25.51 -1.18
N ILE A 50 -12.74 -24.18 -1.08
CA ILE A 50 -13.48 -23.34 -2.02
C ILE A 50 -12.69 -23.34 -3.34
N ASP A 51 -12.77 -24.43 -4.10
CA ASP A 51 -12.21 -24.49 -5.43
C ASP A 51 -13.33 -24.51 -6.47
N LEU A 52 -13.68 -23.31 -6.93
CA LEU A 52 -14.68 -23.13 -7.97
C LEU A 52 -14.10 -23.39 -9.37
N SER A 53 -12.79 -23.66 -9.52
CA SER A 53 -12.12 -23.81 -10.83
C SER A 53 -12.71 -24.92 -11.70
N ASN A 54 -13.38 -25.90 -11.09
CA ASN A 54 -14.04 -27.01 -11.77
C ASN A 54 -15.35 -26.62 -12.46
N LEU A 55 -15.88 -25.44 -12.17
CA LEU A 55 -17.07 -24.90 -12.83
C LEU A 55 -16.70 -24.41 -14.23
N VAL A 56 -17.01 -25.25 -15.21
CA VAL A 56 -16.79 -25.00 -16.63
C VAL A 56 -18.11 -25.16 -17.37
N LEU A 57 -18.47 -24.17 -18.17
CA LEU A 57 -19.58 -24.23 -19.09
C LEU A 57 -19.01 -24.56 -20.47
N GLN A 58 -19.38 -25.71 -21.03
CA GLN A 58 -18.94 -26.13 -22.35
C GLN A 58 -20.05 -25.85 -23.37
N VAL A 59 -19.73 -25.09 -24.41
CA VAL A 59 -20.65 -24.79 -25.53
C VAL A 59 -19.90 -25.15 -26.81
N GLY A 60 -20.28 -26.29 -27.40
CA GLY A 60 -19.51 -26.90 -28.49
C GLY A 60 -18.08 -27.23 -28.04
N ASP A 61 -17.10 -26.74 -28.80
CA ASP A 61 -15.66 -26.87 -28.48
C ASP A 61 -15.14 -25.78 -27.51
N ALA A 62 -15.94 -24.75 -27.22
CA ALA A 62 -15.54 -23.67 -26.32
C ALA A 62 -15.75 -24.06 -24.85
N LYS A 63 -14.70 -23.89 -24.03
CA LYS A 63 -14.72 -24.13 -22.57
C LYS A 63 -14.66 -22.81 -21.81
N PHE A 64 -15.79 -22.38 -21.25
CA PHE A 64 -15.88 -21.19 -20.41
C PHE A 64 -15.59 -21.54 -18.94
N LYS A 65 -14.38 -21.26 -18.47
CA LYS A 65 -13.93 -21.52 -17.09
C LYS A 65 -14.35 -20.41 -16.12
N TYR A 66 -15.66 -20.11 -16.04
CA TYR A 66 -16.18 -19.04 -15.18
C TYR A 66 -15.87 -19.27 -13.69
N GLY A 67 -15.72 -20.54 -13.28
CA GLY A 67 -15.25 -20.90 -11.96
C GLY A 67 -13.88 -20.36 -11.59
N SER A 68 -12.92 -20.44 -12.53
CA SER A 68 -11.57 -19.90 -12.34
C SER A 68 -11.57 -18.37 -12.29
N PHE A 69 -12.47 -17.73 -13.04
CA PHE A 69 -12.67 -16.29 -12.96
C PHE A 69 -13.21 -15.88 -11.59
N LEU A 70 -14.25 -16.56 -11.09
CA LEU A 70 -14.83 -16.28 -9.78
C LEU A 70 -13.82 -16.52 -8.64
N ASN A 71 -12.99 -17.56 -8.73
CA ASN A 71 -11.86 -17.76 -7.82
C ASN A 71 -10.88 -16.57 -7.85
N SER A 72 -10.57 -16.04 -9.04
CA SER A 72 -9.70 -14.86 -9.17
C SER A 72 -10.30 -13.62 -8.51
N VAL A 73 -11.62 -13.41 -8.66
CA VAL A 73 -12.36 -12.31 -8.01
C VAL A 73 -12.33 -12.45 -6.49
N ILE A 74 -12.60 -13.64 -5.95
CA ILE A 74 -12.56 -13.90 -4.51
C ILE A 74 -11.15 -13.65 -3.97
N ASN A 75 -10.12 -14.17 -4.64
CA ASN A 75 -8.73 -13.96 -4.24
C ASN A 75 -8.33 -12.48 -4.28
N PHE A 76 -8.79 -11.72 -5.28
CA PHE A 76 -8.58 -10.28 -5.34
C PHE A 76 -9.21 -9.55 -4.15
N LEU A 77 -10.45 -9.89 -3.78
CA LEU A 77 -11.12 -9.29 -2.62
C LEU A 77 -10.39 -9.60 -1.31
N ILE A 78 -9.87 -10.83 -1.16
CA ILE A 78 -9.07 -11.21 0.01
C ILE A 78 -7.78 -10.39 0.06
N ILE A 79 -7.05 -10.27 -1.07
CA ILE A 79 -5.84 -9.45 -1.15
C ILE A 79 -6.14 -8.00 -0.78
N ALA A 80 -7.17 -7.41 -1.39
CA ALA A 80 -7.57 -6.03 -1.12
C ALA A 80 -7.90 -5.81 0.36
N PHE A 81 -8.62 -6.75 0.99
CA PHE A 81 -8.95 -6.69 2.40
C PHE A 81 -7.71 -6.80 3.31
N VAL A 82 -6.78 -7.71 2.98
CA VAL A 82 -5.54 -7.88 3.75
C VAL A 82 -4.64 -6.65 3.62
N VAL A 83 -4.48 -6.09 2.40
CA VAL A 83 -3.76 -4.83 2.20
C VAL A 83 -4.39 -3.72 3.03
N PHE A 84 -5.71 -3.61 3.01
CA PHE A 84 -6.43 -2.62 3.81
C PHE A 84 -6.15 -2.78 5.31
N LEU A 85 -6.15 -4.02 5.84
CA LEU A 85 -5.81 -4.27 7.25
C LEU A 85 -4.37 -3.86 7.58
N ILE A 86 -3.41 -4.16 6.71
CA ILE A 86 -2.00 -3.77 6.89
C ILE A 86 -1.88 -2.24 6.89
N VAL A 87 -2.44 -1.56 5.90
CA VAL A 87 -2.42 -0.09 5.81
C VAL A 87 -3.10 0.54 7.03
N LYS A 88 -4.24 -0.03 7.47
CA LYS A 88 -4.95 0.43 8.68
C LYS A 88 -4.09 0.22 9.94
N ALA A 89 -3.36 -0.88 10.05
CA ALA A 89 -2.46 -1.14 11.17
C ALA A 89 -1.32 -0.12 11.18
N VAL A 90 -0.63 0.06 10.05
CA VAL A 90 0.46 1.05 9.91
C VAL A 90 -0.05 2.45 10.24
N ASN A 91 -1.15 2.89 9.64
CA ASN A 91 -1.75 4.21 9.92
C ASN A 91 -2.15 4.38 11.39
N LYS A 92 -2.55 3.31 12.09
CA LYS A 92 -2.86 3.37 13.53
C LYS A 92 -1.60 3.57 14.38
N PHE A 93 -0.47 2.98 13.98
CA PHE A 93 0.81 3.16 14.68
C PHE A 93 1.45 4.52 14.36
N THR A 94 1.48 4.92 13.09
CA THR A 94 2.03 6.23 12.67
C THR A 94 1.24 7.40 13.27
N LYS A 95 -0.10 7.32 13.32
CA LYS A 95 -0.94 8.38 13.92
C LYS A 95 -0.76 8.51 15.45
N LYS A 96 -0.16 7.51 16.10
CA LYS A 96 0.18 7.57 17.53
C LYS A 96 1.51 8.31 17.74
N GLU A 97 2.50 8.08 16.88
CA GLU A 97 3.78 8.80 16.89
C GLU A 97 3.63 10.27 16.44
N GLU A 98 2.76 10.55 15.48
CA GLU A 98 2.50 11.92 15.00
C GLU A 98 1.86 12.80 16.08
N LYS A 99 1.10 12.22 17.02
CA LYS A 99 0.55 12.92 18.19
C LYS A 99 1.59 13.24 19.26
N GLU A 100 2.68 12.50 19.32
CA GLU A 100 3.81 12.77 20.23
C GLU A 100 4.85 13.69 19.56
N ALA A 101 4.99 13.62 18.23
CA ALA A 101 5.89 14.46 17.44
C ALA A 101 5.32 15.85 17.09
N SER A 102 4.00 16.03 17.00
CA SER A 102 3.39 17.36 16.75
C SER A 102 3.40 18.29 17.97
N ALA A 103 4.07 17.91 19.06
CA ALA A 103 4.35 18.82 20.18
C ALA A 103 5.49 19.81 19.86
N ALA A 104 6.21 19.63 18.74
CA ALA A 104 7.15 20.62 18.25
C ALA A 104 6.38 21.83 17.65
N PRO A 105 6.70 23.08 18.06
CA PRO A 105 6.04 24.26 17.51
C PRO A 105 6.19 24.28 15.99
N THR A 106 5.07 24.47 15.30
CA THR A 106 5.05 24.58 13.84
C THR A 106 5.60 25.93 13.39
N GLU A 107 6.00 26.08 12.13
CA GLU A 107 6.39 27.38 11.56
C GLU A 107 5.33 28.46 11.79
N ALA A 108 4.06 28.07 11.75
CA ALA A 108 2.94 28.96 12.05
C ALA A 108 2.93 29.42 13.51
N ASP A 109 3.38 28.60 14.45
CA ASP A 109 3.50 28.95 15.87
C ASP A 109 4.64 29.94 16.10
N TYR A 110 5.80 29.72 15.47
CA TYR A 110 6.91 30.67 15.52
C TYR A 110 6.55 32.03 14.90
N LEU A 111 5.83 32.05 13.77
CA LEU A 111 5.37 33.30 13.16
C LEU A 111 4.37 34.06 14.05
N LYS A 112 3.54 33.32 14.80
CA LYS A 112 2.63 33.90 15.79
C LYS A 112 3.38 34.54 16.94
N GLU A 113 4.37 33.83 17.47
CA GLU A 113 5.24 34.28 18.55
C GLU A 113 6.05 35.52 18.14
N ILE A 114 6.64 35.51 16.93
CA ILE A 114 7.33 36.68 16.36
C ILE A 114 6.39 37.88 16.22
N ARG A 115 5.16 37.67 15.73
CA ARG A 115 4.16 38.75 15.61
C ARG A 115 3.84 39.36 16.96
N ASP A 116 3.63 38.52 17.98
CA ASP A 116 3.23 38.97 19.31
C ASP A 116 4.38 39.72 20.00
N LEU A 117 5.62 39.24 19.86
CA LEU A 117 6.83 39.93 20.32
C LEU A 117 7.05 41.29 19.64
N LEU A 118 6.75 41.41 18.34
CA LEU A 118 6.86 42.68 17.62
C LEU A 118 5.83 43.70 18.11
N LYS A 119 4.60 43.24 18.38
CA LYS A 119 3.52 44.09 18.86
C LYS A 119 3.77 44.61 20.27
N GLU A 120 4.39 43.80 21.13
CA GLU A 120 4.79 44.18 22.49
C GLU A 120 5.94 45.21 22.48
N LYS A 121 6.77 45.20 21.44
CA LYS A 121 7.90 46.13 21.27
C LYS A 121 7.50 47.49 20.67
N GLU A 122 6.34 47.56 20.02
CA GLU A 122 5.76 48.78 19.43
C GLU A 122 4.80 49.53 20.40
N ALA A 123 4.52 48.96 21.57
CA ALA A 123 3.71 49.57 22.65
C ALA A 123 4.59 50.21 23.73
#